data_AF-A0A3E1DZC2-F1
#
_entry.id   AF-A0A3E1DZC2-F1
#
_cell.length_a   1.000
_cell.length_b   1.000
_cell.length_c   1.000
_cell.angle_alpha   90.00
_cell.angle_beta   90.00
_cell.angle_gamma   90.00
#
_symmetry.space_group_name_H-M   'P 1'
#
loop_
_entity.id
_entity.type
_entity.pdbx_description
1 polymer ?
#
loop_
_entity_poly.entity_id
_entity_poly.type
_entity_poly.pdbx_seq_one_letter_code
_entity_poly.pdbx_strand_id
1 'polypeptide(L)'
;MSTADTLLKKYQLAAPPDNVLRLGKLVQGAFDTNAHEIATIIKADPAIADRVIKIATRGRDIDMDIDSAVVRIGVHQITLVVMSELLMHAVNKTFSTMLRLNLEAQEMLNPYGDQVVGCIHFKGKATGRVFLRIPCKAADWMVPRFLGKDLPMKPAELLPDVVGEVLNIVGGNFKSNLVDAGLSCSLSVPQVETKTGFAAGVEDGEVHLSIPFAAEGMGLFLDLIISPVAG
;
A
#
# COMPACT_ATOMS: atom_id res chain seq x y z
N MET A 1 19.61 -1.88 22.88
CA MET A 1 19.05 -1.07 21.79
C MET A 1 19.62 -1.61 20.49
N SER A 2 18.76 -2.04 19.58
CA SER A 2 19.14 -2.67 18.32
C SER A 2 19.65 -1.61 17.33
N THR A 3 20.56 -1.99 16.43
CA THR A 3 21.03 -1.14 15.32
C THR A 3 19.88 -0.64 14.44
N ALA A 4 18.74 -1.36 14.42
CA ALA A 4 17.51 -0.95 13.75
C ALA A 4 16.82 0.24 14.45
N ASP A 5 16.82 0.28 15.79
CA ASP A 5 16.23 1.38 16.59
C ASP A 5 16.96 2.71 16.34
N THR A 6 18.27 2.62 16.09
CA THR A 6 19.15 3.77 15.85
C THR A 6 18.94 4.38 14.46
N LEU A 7 18.54 3.58 13.47
CA LEU A 7 18.24 4.05 12.10
C LEU A 7 16.84 4.65 12.00
N LEU A 8 15.86 4.10 12.72
CA LEU A 8 14.49 4.64 12.79
C LEU A 8 14.45 6.05 13.42
N LYS A 9 15.21 6.26 14.50
CA LYS A 9 15.34 7.58 15.16
C LYS A 9 16.05 8.63 14.29
N LYS A 10 16.97 8.23 13.42
CA LYS A 10 17.79 9.17 12.63
C LYS A 10 17.00 9.85 11.50
N TYR A 11 15.89 9.26 11.05
CA TYR A 11 15.09 9.77 9.93
C TYR A 11 13.65 10.18 10.29
N GLN A 12 13.26 10.15 11.58
CA GLN A 12 11.88 10.47 12.04
C GLN A 12 10.77 9.67 11.31
N LEU A 13 11.06 8.44 10.92
CA LEU A 13 10.06 7.57 10.28
C LEU A 13 9.51 6.66 11.35
N ALA A 14 8.21 6.79 11.64
CA ALA A 14 7.51 5.92 12.56
C ALA A 14 7.65 4.46 12.10
N ALA A 15 7.62 3.49 13.01
CA ALA A 15 7.31 2.12 12.63
C ALA A 15 5.84 2.04 12.15
N PRO A 16 5.42 0.97 11.44
CA PRO A 16 3.99 0.71 11.29
C PRO A 16 3.30 0.75 12.67
N PRO A 17 2.07 1.29 12.78
CA PRO A 17 1.39 1.37 14.07
C PRO A 17 1.25 -0.02 14.71
N ASP A 18 1.45 -0.12 16.03
CA ASP A 18 1.38 -1.40 16.77
C ASP A 18 0.06 -2.14 16.55
N ASN A 19 -1.05 -1.39 16.44
CA ASN A 19 -2.37 -1.95 16.14
C ASN A 19 -2.39 -2.70 14.80
N VAL A 20 -1.74 -2.17 13.75
CA VAL A 20 -1.65 -2.81 12.43
C VAL A 20 -0.83 -4.10 12.52
N LEU A 21 0.30 -4.08 13.25
CA LEU A 21 1.14 -5.27 13.44
C LEU A 21 0.42 -6.37 14.23
N ARG A 22 -0.38 -6.00 15.24
CA ARG A 22 -1.22 -6.94 16.00
C ARG A 22 -2.32 -7.53 15.14
N LEU A 23 -3.02 -6.70 14.36
CA LEU A 23 -4.06 -7.17 13.43
C LEU A 23 -3.50 -8.16 12.42
N GLY A 24 -2.31 -7.91 11.87
CA GLY A 24 -1.64 -8.84 10.94
C GLY A 24 -1.45 -10.25 11.49
N LYS A 25 -1.14 -10.37 12.79
CA LYS A 25 -0.99 -11.67 13.46
C LYS A 25 -2.34 -12.37 13.68
N LEU A 26 -3.39 -11.60 13.95
CA LEU A 26 -4.73 -12.13 14.23
C LEU A 26 -5.47 -12.61 12.97
N VAL A 27 -5.27 -11.93 11.82
CA VAL A 27 -5.91 -12.32 10.55
C VAL A 27 -5.37 -13.63 9.97
N GLN A 28 -4.24 -14.12 10.48
CA GLN A 28 -3.67 -15.44 10.14
C GLN A 28 -4.24 -16.57 11.00
N GLY A 29 -4.95 -16.27 12.10
CA GLY A 29 -5.60 -17.26 12.94
C GLY A 29 -7.00 -17.62 12.45
N ALA A 30 -7.69 -18.51 13.18
CA ALA A 30 -9.11 -18.78 12.96
C ALA A 30 -9.92 -17.48 13.19
N PHE A 31 -10.39 -16.87 12.10
CA PHE A 31 -11.05 -15.57 12.15
C PHE A 31 -12.23 -15.54 13.12
N ASP A 32 -13.03 -16.60 13.15
CA ASP A 32 -14.19 -16.72 14.05
C ASP A 32 -13.79 -16.63 15.52
N THR A 33 -12.62 -17.14 15.89
CA THR A 33 -12.08 -17.06 17.26
C THR A 33 -11.50 -15.68 17.57
N ASN A 34 -11.01 -14.96 16.56
CA ASN A 34 -10.30 -13.68 16.72
C ASN A 34 -11.17 -12.45 16.43
N ALA A 35 -12.38 -12.60 15.90
CA ALA A 35 -13.21 -11.49 15.41
C ALA A 35 -13.44 -10.38 16.45
N HIS A 36 -13.69 -10.75 17.71
CA HIS A 36 -13.89 -9.79 18.79
C HIS A 36 -12.60 -9.02 19.15
N GLU A 37 -11.45 -9.70 19.16
CA GLU A 37 -10.16 -9.03 19.41
C GLU A 37 -9.79 -8.12 18.25
N ILE A 38 -10.02 -8.56 17.01
CA ILE A 38 -9.86 -7.75 15.79
C ILE A 38 -10.70 -6.48 15.89
N ALA A 39 -11.99 -6.59 16.22
CA ALA A 39 -12.88 -5.44 16.38
C ALA A 39 -12.40 -4.50 17.49
N THR A 40 -11.90 -5.05 18.60
CA THR A 40 -11.36 -4.26 19.72
C THR A 40 -10.14 -3.43 19.31
N ILE A 41 -9.22 -4.01 18.53
CA ILE A 41 -8.04 -3.28 18.04
C ILE A 41 -8.45 -2.23 17.01
N ILE A 42 -9.40 -2.54 16.12
CA ILE A 42 -9.91 -1.57 15.12
C ILE A 42 -10.57 -0.38 15.80
N LYS A 43 -11.38 -0.59 16.85
CA LYS A 43 -12.01 0.51 17.62
C LYS A 43 -11.00 1.47 18.24
N ALA A 44 -9.79 0.99 18.56
CA ALA A 44 -8.72 1.81 19.13
C ALA A 44 -7.96 2.64 18.07
N ASP A 45 -8.24 2.44 16.78
CA ASP A 45 -7.58 3.14 15.66
C ASP A 45 -8.64 3.77 14.73
N PRO A 46 -8.94 5.07 14.88
CA PRO A 46 -9.97 5.74 14.09
C PRO A 46 -9.76 5.63 12.58
N ALA A 47 -8.52 5.67 12.10
CA ALA A 47 -8.23 5.60 10.66
C ALA A 47 -8.57 4.22 10.08
N ILE A 48 -8.29 3.15 10.82
CA ILE A 48 -8.65 1.78 10.43
C ILE A 48 -10.16 1.58 10.58
N ALA A 49 -10.77 2.09 11.65
CA ALA A 49 -12.21 2.02 11.90
C ALA A 49 -13.01 2.65 10.75
N ASP A 50 -12.67 3.87 10.34
CA ASP A 50 -13.33 4.59 9.24
C ASP A 50 -13.25 3.79 7.93
N ARG A 51 -12.10 3.18 7.63
CA ARG A 51 -11.91 2.34 6.44
C ARG A 51 -12.77 1.08 6.50
N VAL A 52 -12.79 0.39 7.64
CA VAL A 52 -13.60 -0.82 7.84
C VAL A 52 -15.08 -0.51 7.68
N ILE A 53 -15.59 0.58 8.29
CA ILE A 53 -16.97 1.03 8.11
C ILE A 53 -17.26 1.39 6.65
N LYS A 54 -16.38 2.17 5.99
CA LYS A 54 -16.56 2.56 4.59
C LYS A 54 -16.66 1.36 3.65
N ILE A 55 -15.84 0.33 3.87
CA ILE A 55 -15.89 -0.94 3.11
C ILE A 55 -17.18 -1.70 3.43
N ALA A 56 -17.53 -1.85 4.70
CA ALA A 56 -18.70 -2.62 5.15
C ALA A 56 -20.03 -2.02 4.66
N THR A 57 -20.12 -0.69 4.64
CA THR A 57 -21.29 0.06 4.17
C THR A 57 -21.31 0.26 2.66
N ARG A 58 -20.19 -0.02 1.97
CA ARG A 58 -19.94 0.32 0.56
C ARG A 58 -20.06 1.83 0.30
N GLY A 59 -19.60 2.63 1.25
CA GLY A 59 -19.64 4.10 1.20
C GLY A 59 -21.04 4.71 1.34
N ARG A 60 -22.04 3.93 1.77
CA ARG A 60 -23.38 4.45 2.08
C ARG A 60 -23.42 4.98 3.50
N ASP A 61 -24.23 6.01 3.71
CA ASP A 61 -24.51 6.56 5.04
C ASP A 61 -25.43 5.60 5.81
N ILE A 62 -24.82 4.63 6.49
CA ILE A 62 -25.47 3.58 7.28
C ILE A 62 -24.77 3.56 8.64
N ASP A 63 -25.55 3.76 9.70
CA ASP A 63 -25.06 3.57 11.07
C ASP A 63 -24.74 2.08 11.29
N MET A 64 -23.46 1.78 11.51
CA MET A 64 -22.94 0.42 11.65
C MET A 64 -21.82 0.42 12.68
N ASP A 65 -21.89 -0.48 13.65
CA ASP A 65 -20.82 -0.66 14.62
C ASP A 65 -19.68 -1.51 14.05
N ILE A 66 -18.51 -1.40 14.68
CA ILE A 66 -17.28 -2.07 14.21
C ILE A 66 -17.37 -3.59 14.29
N ASP A 67 -18.02 -4.18 15.30
CA ASP A 67 -18.13 -5.64 15.42
C ASP A 67 -18.95 -6.19 14.25
N SER A 68 -20.11 -5.56 13.99
CA SER A 68 -20.95 -5.89 12.84
C SER A 68 -20.21 -5.70 11.52
N ALA A 69 -19.41 -4.64 11.38
CA ALA A 69 -18.62 -4.38 10.18
C ALA A 69 -17.54 -5.45 9.95
N VAL A 70 -16.80 -5.84 11.00
CA VAL A 70 -15.76 -6.88 10.94
C VAL A 70 -16.36 -8.21 10.50
N VAL A 71 -17.47 -8.64 11.12
CA VAL A 71 -18.15 -9.88 10.75
C VAL A 71 -18.66 -9.82 9.31
N ARG A 72 -19.25 -8.67 8.90
CA ARG A 72 -19.83 -8.49 7.57
C ARG A 72 -18.82 -8.58 6.44
N ILE A 73 -17.64 -7.99 6.61
CA ILE A 73 -16.62 -7.95 5.55
C ILE A 73 -15.69 -9.17 5.57
N GLY A 74 -15.59 -9.85 6.73
CA GLY A 74 -14.84 -11.07 6.91
C GLY A 74 -13.32 -10.88 6.84
N VAL A 75 -12.60 -11.99 7.07
CA VAL A 75 -11.13 -11.97 7.22
C VAL A 75 -10.41 -11.43 5.99
N HIS A 76 -10.90 -11.70 4.78
CA HIS A 76 -10.20 -11.30 3.55
C HIS A 76 -10.19 -9.77 3.38
N GLN A 77 -11.31 -9.10 3.64
CA GLN A 77 -11.37 -7.64 3.57
C GLN A 77 -10.61 -6.98 4.73
N ILE A 78 -10.65 -7.57 5.94
CA ILE A 78 -9.83 -7.09 7.06
C ILE A 78 -8.34 -7.22 6.73
N THR A 79 -7.93 -8.35 6.13
CA THR A 79 -6.55 -8.57 5.67
C THR A 79 -6.14 -7.52 4.65
N LEU A 80 -7.03 -7.17 3.70
CA LEU A 80 -6.79 -6.09 2.75
C LEU A 80 -6.57 -4.74 3.41
N VAL A 81 -7.40 -4.38 4.40
CA VAL A 81 -7.21 -3.14 5.17
C VAL A 81 -5.85 -3.14 5.86
N VAL A 82 -5.52 -4.20 6.61
CA VAL A 82 -4.24 -4.30 7.33
C VAL A 82 -3.05 -4.20 6.37
N MET A 83 -3.06 -4.95 5.27
CA MET A 83 -1.98 -4.93 4.30
C MET A 83 -1.88 -3.59 3.58
N SER A 84 -3.01 -2.89 3.36
CA SER A 84 -3.00 -1.55 2.79
C SER A 84 -2.31 -0.55 3.71
N GLU A 85 -2.50 -0.63 5.03
CA GLU A 85 -1.80 0.22 6.00
C GLU A 85 -0.29 -0.02 5.99
N LEU A 86 0.12 -1.29 6.00
CA LEU A 86 1.55 -1.67 5.92
C LEU A 86 2.19 -1.19 4.61
N LEU A 87 1.45 -1.24 3.50
CA LEU A 87 1.91 -0.79 2.20
C LEU A 87 1.98 0.73 2.09
N MET A 88 0.95 1.45 2.55
CA MET A 88 0.97 2.92 2.60
C MET A 88 2.11 3.43 3.47
N HIS A 89 2.40 2.75 4.57
CA HIS A 89 3.56 3.06 5.39
C HIS A 89 4.88 2.90 4.61
N ALA A 90 5.04 1.79 3.89
CA ALA A 90 6.20 1.55 3.04
C ALA A 90 6.36 2.61 1.93
N VAL A 91 5.25 2.99 1.28
CA VAL A 91 5.23 4.02 0.23
C VAL A 91 5.60 5.38 0.79
N ASN A 92 4.96 5.83 1.88
CA ASN A 92 5.27 7.11 2.52
C ASN A 92 6.74 7.18 2.95
N LYS A 93 7.25 6.10 3.54
CA LYS A 93 8.66 6.00 3.93
C LYS A 93 9.61 6.14 2.74
N THR A 94 9.32 5.49 1.62
CA THR A 94 10.15 5.59 0.42
C THR A 94 10.08 7.00 -0.20
N PHE A 95 8.89 7.57 -0.34
CA PHE A 95 8.73 8.90 -0.93
C PHE A 95 9.35 10.00 -0.05
N SER A 96 9.25 9.90 1.28
CA SER A 96 9.85 10.89 2.17
C SER A 96 11.38 10.82 2.15
N THR A 97 11.95 9.61 2.08
CA THR A 97 13.42 9.42 2.10
C THR A 97 14.08 9.67 0.76
N MET A 98 13.51 9.15 -0.33
CA MET A 98 14.14 9.18 -1.65
C MET A 98 13.73 10.41 -2.47
N LEU A 99 12.48 10.86 -2.33
CA LEU A 99 11.93 11.96 -3.14
C LEU A 99 11.71 13.25 -2.33
N ARG A 100 11.84 13.18 -1.00
CA ARG A 100 11.55 14.28 -0.05
C ARG A 100 10.12 14.79 -0.21
N LEU A 101 9.19 13.87 -0.34
CA LEU A 101 7.76 14.13 -0.47
C LEU A 101 6.98 13.36 0.59
N ASN A 102 6.04 14.03 1.23
CA ASN A 102 5.05 13.39 2.09
C ASN A 102 3.80 13.17 1.25
N LEU A 103 3.35 11.92 1.15
CA LEU A 103 2.18 11.59 0.35
C LEU A 103 0.94 11.58 1.24
N GLU A 104 -0.07 12.33 0.83
CA GLU A 104 -1.38 12.32 1.49
C GLU A 104 -2.38 11.59 0.60
N ALA A 105 -3.01 10.56 1.17
CA ALA A 105 -4.07 9.82 0.49
C ALA A 105 -5.25 10.75 0.21
N GLN A 106 -5.82 10.61 -0.97
CA GLN A 106 -6.98 11.38 -1.42
C GLN A 106 -8.20 10.47 -1.53
N GLU A 107 -9.40 11.05 -1.60
CA GLU A 107 -10.61 10.25 -1.79
C GLU A 107 -10.78 9.82 -3.25
N MET A 108 -10.56 10.75 -4.18
CA MET A 108 -10.66 10.50 -5.62
C MET A 108 -9.71 11.42 -6.37
N LEU A 109 -9.00 10.84 -7.33
CA LEU A 109 -8.23 11.56 -8.34
C LEU A 109 -8.49 10.90 -9.68
N ASN A 110 -8.62 11.70 -10.73
CA ASN A 110 -8.81 11.16 -12.06
C ASN A 110 -7.44 10.74 -12.64
N PRO A 111 -7.28 9.47 -13.05
CA PRO A 111 -6.10 9.06 -13.79
C PRO A 111 -6.17 9.67 -15.18
N TYR A 112 -5.27 10.61 -15.49
CA TYR A 112 -5.21 11.24 -16.81
C TYR A 112 -3.95 10.85 -17.57
N GLY A 113 -4.14 10.50 -18.85
CA GLY A 113 -3.07 10.32 -19.83
C GLY A 113 -2.26 9.03 -19.67
N ASP A 114 -1.09 9.03 -20.31
CA ASP A 114 -0.14 7.92 -20.25
C ASP A 114 0.47 7.80 -18.85
N GLN A 115 0.66 6.55 -18.42
CA GLN A 115 1.18 6.21 -17.11
C GLN A 115 2.29 5.19 -17.25
N VAL A 116 3.30 5.35 -16.40
CA VAL A 116 4.24 4.30 -16.08
C VAL A 116 3.64 3.48 -14.95
N VAL A 117 3.48 2.18 -15.19
CA VAL A 117 2.90 1.22 -14.25
C VAL A 117 3.99 0.26 -13.84
N GLY A 118 4.39 0.33 -12.58
CA GLY A 118 5.24 -0.68 -11.95
C GLY A 118 4.40 -1.73 -11.24
N CYS A 119 4.80 -2.99 -11.29
CA CYS A 119 4.15 -4.12 -10.62
C CYS A 119 5.17 -4.98 -9.87
N ILE A 120 4.83 -5.37 -8.64
CA ILE A 120 5.50 -6.45 -7.90
C ILE A 120 4.47 -7.47 -7.43
N HIS A 121 4.84 -8.75 -7.53
CA HIS A 121 4.08 -9.84 -6.97
C HIS A 121 4.68 -10.24 -5.63
N PHE A 122 3.83 -10.65 -4.69
CA PHE A 122 4.24 -11.23 -3.43
C PHE A 122 3.56 -12.58 -3.21
N LYS A 123 4.28 -13.53 -2.62
CA LYS A 123 3.78 -14.89 -2.39
C LYS A 123 4.27 -15.45 -1.06
N GLY A 124 3.40 -16.14 -0.34
CA GLY A 124 3.67 -16.72 0.97
C GLY A 124 2.41 -16.81 1.82
N LYS A 125 2.51 -16.42 3.10
CA LYS A 125 1.36 -16.33 4.01
C LYS A 125 0.31 -15.30 3.56
N ALA A 126 0.77 -14.31 2.80
CA ALA A 126 -0.06 -13.46 1.97
C ALA A 126 0.41 -13.59 0.52
N THR A 127 -0.53 -13.58 -0.42
CA THR A 127 -0.26 -13.66 -1.86
C THR A 127 -1.06 -12.61 -2.59
N GLY A 128 -0.45 -11.98 -3.61
CA GLY A 128 -1.09 -10.94 -4.38
C GLY A 128 -0.10 -10.09 -5.17
N ARG A 129 -0.52 -8.88 -5.52
CA ARG A 129 0.26 -7.94 -6.32
C ARG A 129 0.02 -6.49 -5.93
N VAL A 130 1.07 -5.68 -6.07
CA VAL A 130 1.05 -4.24 -5.85
C VAL A 130 1.37 -3.55 -7.17
N PHE A 131 0.56 -2.56 -7.53
CA PHE A 131 0.85 -1.67 -8.66
C PHE A 131 1.11 -0.26 -8.17
N LEU A 132 2.16 0.36 -8.71
CA LEU A 132 2.43 1.78 -8.57
C LEU A 132 2.21 2.45 -9.94
N ARG A 133 1.27 3.38 -10.01
CA ARG A 133 0.92 4.10 -11.23
C ARG A 133 1.30 5.55 -11.12
N ILE A 134 2.16 5.97 -12.04
CA ILE A 134 2.75 7.30 -12.08
C ILE A 134 2.44 7.91 -13.44
N PRO A 135 1.76 9.07 -13.51
CA PRO A 135 1.56 9.77 -14.79
C PRO A 135 2.89 10.08 -15.45
N CYS A 136 3.01 9.94 -16.77
CA CYS A 136 4.26 10.25 -17.49
C CYS A 136 4.71 11.71 -17.28
N LYS A 137 3.76 12.63 -17.06
CA LYS A 137 4.03 14.03 -16.71
C LYS A 137 4.80 14.20 -15.41
N ALA A 138 4.79 13.21 -14.51
CA ALA A 138 5.55 13.26 -13.27
C ALA A 138 7.06 13.14 -13.50
N ALA A 139 7.51 12.77 -14.70
CA ALA A 139 8.93 12.64 -15.02
C ALA A 139 9.73 13.91 -14.69
N ASP A 140 9.16 15.08 -14.96
CA ASP A 140 9.83 16.37 -14.80
C ASP A 140 10.20 16.68 -13.34
N TRP A 141 9.48 16.12 -12.37
CA TRP A 141 9.79 16.32 -10.95
C TRP A 141 10.34 15.06 -10.28
N MET A 142 9.87 13.87 -10.65
CA MET A 142 10.23 12.63 -9.97
C MET A 142 11.65 12.18 -10.32
N VAL A 143 12.02 12.24 -11.59
CA VAL A 143 13.34 11.80 -12.07
C VAL A 143 14.46 12.68 -11.49
N PRO A 144 14.41 14.02 -11.53
CA PRO A 144 15.48 14.84 -10.93
C PRO A 144 15.56 14.75 -9.41
N ARG A 145 14.44 14.47 -8.73
CA ARG A 145 14.46 14.20 -7.28
C ARG A 145 15.16 12.88 -6.95
N PHE A 146 14.95 11.86 -7.78
CA PHE A 146 15.49 10.53 -7.54
C PHE A 146 16.95 10.37 -8.00
N LEU A 147 17.28 10.85 -9.19
CA LEU A 147 18.60 10.67 -9.81
C LEU A 147 19.53 11.88 -9.66
N GLY A 148 19.00 13.05 -9.27
CA GLY A 148 19.76 14.30 -9.15
C GLY A 148 19.54 15.27 -10.31
N LYS A 149 20.22 16.43 -10.28
CA LYS A 149 19.93 17.56 -11.18
C LYS A 149 20.64 17.51 -12.54
N ASP A 150 21.67 16.67 -12.69
CA ASP A 150 22.49 16.58 -13.91
C ASP A 150 21.99 15.45 -14.83
N LEU A 151 20.76 15.59 -15.32
CA LEU A 151 20.08 14.56 -16.11
C LEU A 151 20.07 14.86 -17.61
N PRO A 152 19.93 13.81 -18.45
CA PRO A 152 19.76 13.99 -19.88
C PRO A 152 18.50 14.79 -20.19
N MET A 153 18.45 15.39 -21.39
CA MET A 153 17.42 16.33 -21.84
C MET A 153 15.99 15.73 -21.89
N LYS A 154 15.81 14.45 -21.57
CA LYS A 154 14.55 13.70 -21.66
C LYS A 154 14.23 12.88 -20.40
N PRO A 155 13.79 13.52 -19.30
CA PRO A 155 13.40 12.84 -18.07
C PRO A 155 12.35 11.74 -18.28
N ALA A 156 11.43 11.92 -19.24
CA ALA A 156 10.38 10.93 -19.52
C ALA A 156 10.91 9.54 -19.91
N GLU A 157 12.07 9.46 -20.58
CA GLU A 157 12.69 8.18 -20.98
C GLU A 157 13.27 7.43 -19.76
N LEU A 158 13.58 8.13 -18.67
CA LEU A 158 14.12 7.55 -17.43
C LEU A 158 13.06 7.23 -16.38
N LEU A 159 11.82 7.72 -16.57
CA LEU A 159 10.76 7.50 -15.60
C LEU A 159 10.48 6.00 -15.35
N PRO A 160 10.45 5.09 -16.35
CA PRO A 160 10.29 3.66 -16.12
C PRO A 160 11.33 3.07 -15.16
N ASP A 161 12.61 3.43 -15.33
CA ASP A 161 13.69 2.96 -14.46
C ASP A 161 13.51 3.48 -13.04
N VAL A 162 13.19 4.77 -12.89
CA VAL A 162 12.92 5.39 -11.58
C VAL A 162 11.73 4.73 -10.89
N VAL A 163 10.66 4.42 -11.62
CA VAL A 163 9.51 3.70 -11.06
C VAL A 163 9.89 2.29 -10.62
N GLY A 164 10.72 1.58 -11.41
CA GLY A 164 11.25 0.27 -11.03
C GLY A 164 12.05 0.30 -9.73
N GLU A 165 12.96 1.26 -9.59
CA GLU A 165 13.77 1.43 -8.38
C GLU A 165 12.94 1.86 -7.16
N VAL A 166 12.02 2.80 -7.33
CA VAL A 166 11.07 3.18 -6.27
C VAL A 166 10.27 1.96 -5.82
N LEU A 167 9.76 1.17 -6.77
CA LEU A 167 8.97 -0.02 -6.44
C LEU A 167 9.81 -1.12 -5.78
N ASN A 168 11.09 -1.24 -6.13
CA ASN A 168 12.02 -2.14 -5.45
C ASN A 168 12.19 -1.76 -3.97
N ILE A 169 12.37 -0.46 -3.68
CA ILE A 169 12.53 0.06 -2.31
C ILE A 169 11.21 -0.05 -1.53
N VAL A 170 10.07 0.33 -2.14
CA VAL A 170 8.74 0.14 -1.57
C VAL A 170 8.48 -1.33 -1.26
N GLY A 171 8.79 -2.22 -2.20
CA GLY A 171 8.68 -3.67 -2.03
C GLY A 171 9.48 -4.16 -0.83
N GLY A 172 10.76 -3.80 -0.74
CA GLY A 172 11.61 -4.14 0.39
C GLY A 172 11.02 -3.70 1.74
N ASN A 173 10.60 -2.43 1.84
CA ASN A 173 9.95 -1.90 3.04
C ASN A 173 8.63 -2.64 3.35
N PHE A 174 7.81 -2.91 2.33
CA PHE A 174 6.54 -3.61 2.49
C PHE A 174 6.74 -5.05 2.98
N LYS A 175 7.70 -5.78 2.42
CA LYS A 175 8.08 -7.12 2.87
C LYS A 175 8.50 -7.12 4.35
N SER A 176 9.33 -6.15 4.76
CA SER A 176 9.72 -6.02 6.17
C SER A 176 8.50 -5.81 7.07
N ASN A 177 7.61 -4.87 6.71
CA ASN A 177 6.38 -4.61 7.46
C ASN A 177 5.48 -5.86 7.54
N LEU A 178 5.36 -6.63 6.45
CA LEU A 178 4.60 -7.88 6.41
C LEU A 178 5.21 -8.95 7.32
N VAL A 179 6.53 -9.12 7.32
CA VAL A 179 7.21 -10.08 8.20
C VAL A 179 6.97 -9.73 9.67
N ASP A 180 7.08 -8.46 10.06
CA ASP A 180 6.84 -8.00 11.43
C ASP A 180 5.37 -8.21 11.86
N ALA A 181 4.44 -8.11 10.90
CA ALA A 181 3.02 -8.40 11.06
C ALA A 181 2.68 -9.91 11.01
N GLY A 182 3.66 -10.81 10.83
CA GLY A 182 3.44 -12.25 10.74
C GLY A 182 2.99 -12.77 9.37
N LEU A 183 2.95 -11.90 8.35
CA LEU A 183 2.49 -12.13 6.98
C LEU A 183 3.66 -12.39 6.00
N SER A 184 4.64 -13.18 6.42
CA SER A 184 5.88 -13.40 5.66
C SER A 184 5.66 -13.82 4.20
N CYS A 185 6.36 -13.16 3.28
CA CYS A 185 6.29 -13.42 1.84
C CYS A 185 7.67 -13.27 1.15
N SER A 186 7.78 -13.81 -0.06
CA SER A 186 8.81 -13.44 -1.04
C SER A 186 8.24 -12.42 -2.04
N LEU A 187 9.11 -11.66 -2.70
CA LEU A 187 8.74 -10.68 -3.72
C LEU A 187 9.32 -11.07 -5.08
N SER A 188 8.61 -10.77 -6.15
CA SER A 188 9.17 -10.77 -7.50
C SER A 188 10.05 -9.55 -7.72
N VAL A 189 10.83 -9.58 -8.81
CA VAL A 189 11.42 -8.35 -9.35
C VAL A 189 10.31 -7.42 -9.86
N PRO A 190 10.50 -6.08 -9.78
CA PRO A 190 9.59 -5.13 -10.40
C PRO A 190 9.49 -5.35 -11.91
N GLN A 191 8.27 -5.30 -12.43
CA GLN A 191 7.97 -5.20 -13.86
C GLN A 191 7.42 -3.82 -14.13
N VAL A 192 7.91 -3.15 -15.18
CA VAL A 192 7.50 -1.78 -15.50
C VAL A 192 7.06 -1.70 -16.95
N GLU A 193 5.90 -1.07 -17.18
CA GLU A 193 5.37 -0.81 -18.51
C GLU A 193 4.86 0.63 -18.61
N THR A 194 4.87 1.20 -19.82
CA THR A 194 4.19 2.48 -20.10
C THR A 194 2.93 2.19 -20.91
N LYS A 195 1.80 2.74 -20.48
CA LYS A 195 0.49 2.49 -21.13
C LYS A 195 -0.50 3.62 -20.90
N THR A 196 -1.46 3.72 -21.81
CA THR A 196 -2.62 4.60 -21.68
C THR A 196 -3.74 3.85 -20.99
N GLY A 197 -4.17 4.34 -19.82
CA GLY A 197 -5.19 3.70 -19.01
C GLY A 197 -4.69 2.44 -18.29
N PHE A 198 -5.31 2.17 -17.14
CA PHE A 198 -5.02 0.98 -16.35
C PHE A 198 -6.29 0.50 -15.67
N ALA A 199 -6.57 -0.79 -15.86
CA ALA A 199 -7.50 -1.54 -15.03
C ALA A 199 -6.69 -2.65 -14.38
N ALA A 200 -6.73 -2.70 -13.05
CA ALA A 200 -6.18 -3.83 -12.33
C ALA A 200 -7.08 -5.03 -12.70
N GLY A 201 -6.54 -6.03 -13.40
CA GLY A 201 -7.25 -7.30 -13.55
C GLY A 201 -7.47 -7.84 -12.15
N VAL A 202 -8.70 -8.21 -11.80
CA VAL A 202 -9.04 -8.84 -10.51
C VAL A 202 -9.68 -10.17 -10.84
N GLU A 203 -9.09 -11.26 -10.37
CA GLU A 203 -9.60 -12.61 -10.57
C GLU A 203 -10.67 -12.95 -9.53
N ASP A 204 -11.38 -14.06 -9.74
CA ASP A 204 -12.43 -14.49 -8.83
C ASP A 204 -11.88 -14.76 -7.42
N GLY A 205 -12.56 -14.24 -6.40
CA GLY A 205 -12.13 -14.28 -5.01
C GLY A 205 -11.03 -13.28 -4.62
N GLU A 206 -10.36 -12.62 -5.56
CA GLU A 206 -9.39 -11.57 -5.22
C GLU A 206 -10.09 -10.32 -4.68
N VAL A 207 -9.43 -9.64 -3.75
CA VAL A 207 -9.87 -8.35 -3.21
C VAL A 207 -8.91 -7.26 -3.64
N HIS A 208 -9.45 -6.13 -4.10
CA HIS A 208 -8.69 -5.02 -4.67
C HIS A 208 -8.99 -3.71 -3.92
N LEU A 209 -7.93 -2.96 -3.63
CA LEU A 209 -8.00 -1.59 -3.14
C LEU A 209 -7.13 -0.69 -4.03
N SER A 210 -7.65 0.48 -4.40
CA SER A 210 -6.92 1.53 -5.09
C SER A 210 -6.83 2.76 -4.21
N ILE A 211 -5.63 3.26 -3.98
CA ILE A 211 -5.33 4.39 -3.09
C ILE A 211 -4.72 5.51 -3.92
N PRO A 212 -5.46 6.60 -4.16
CA PRO A 212 -4.92 7.75 -4.87
C PRO A 212 -4.13 8.65 -3.90
N PHE A 213 -3.04 9.22 -4.38
CA PHE A 213 -2.21 10.22 -3.71
C PHE A 213 -2.08 11.46 -4.58
N ALA A 214 -2.02 12.63 -3.97
CA ALA A 214 -1.64 13.86 -4.66
C ALA A 214 -0.18 14.19 -4.37
N ALA A 215 0.62 14.45 -5.41
CA ALA A 215 1.93 15.07 -5.26
C ALA A 215 2.23 15.99 -6.44
N GLU A 216 2.76 17.17 -6.16
CA GLU A 216 3.18 18.14 -7.19
C GLU A 216 2.06 18.45 -8.22
N GLY A 217 0.81 18.53 -7.75
CA GLY A 217 -0.37 18.77 -8.59
C GLY A 217 -0.80 17.58 -9.47
N MET A 218 -0.22 16.40 -9.26
CA MET A 218 -0.49 15.18 -10.03
C MET A 218 -1.06 14.07 -9.15
N GLY A 219 -1.89 13.22 -9.75
CA GLY A 219 -2.43 12.03 -9.11
C GLY A 219 -1.59 10.79 -9.36
N LEU A 220 -1.12 10.17 -8.28
CA LEU A 220 -0.43 8.89 -8.28
C LEU A 220 -1.34 7.85 -7.66
N PHE A 221 -1.21 6.59 -8.06
CA PHE A 221 -2.09 5.55 -7.54
C PHE A 221 -1.31 4.34 -7.10
N LEU A 222 -1.77 3.76 -6.00
CA LEU A 222 -1.28 2.51 -5.47
C LEU A 222 -2.43 1.51 -5.44
N ASP A 223 -2.27 0.41 -6.16
CA ASP A 223 -3.25 -0.67 -6.16
C ASP A 223 -2.68 -1.86 -5.41
N LEU A 224 -3.47 -2.41 -4.50
CA LEU A 224 -3.18 -3.65 -3.79
C LEU A 224 -4.26 -4.67 -4.14
N ILE A 225 -3.83 -5.80 -4.69
CA ILE A 225 -4.68 -6.96 -4.92
C ILE A 225 -4.16 -8.08 -4.03
N ILE A 226 -5.06 -8.73 -3.31
CA ILE A 226 -4.76 -9.88 -2.47
C ILE A 226 -5.61 -11.05 -2.96
N SER A 227 -4.93 -12.17 -3.18
CA SER A 227 -5.59 -13.42 -3.50
C SER A 227 -6.09 -14.10 -2.22
N PRO A 228 -7.16 -14.90 -2.29
CA PRO A 228 -7.63 -15.68 -1.15
C PRO A 228 -6.49 -16.48 -0.52
N VAL A 229 -6.43 -16.49 0.81
CA VAL A 229 -5.54 -17.41 1.52
C VAL A 229 -6.12 -18.81 1.31
N ALA A 230 -5.34 -19.74 0.76
CA ALA A 230 -5.73 -21.14 0.73
C ALA A 230 -5.94 -21.60 2.18
N GLY A 231 -7.19 -21.95 2.52
CA GLY A 231 -7.56 -22.45 3.84
C GLY A 231 -6.88 -23.77 4.19
#